data_AF-A0A672K4K7-F1
#
_entry.id   AF-A0A672K4K7-F1
#
_cell.length_a   1.000
_cell.length_b   1.000
_cell.length_c   1.000
_cell.angle_alpha   90.00
_cell.angle_beta   90.00
_cell.angle_gamma   90.00
#
_symmetry.space_group_name_H-M   'P 1'
#
loop_
_entity.id
_entity.type
_entity.pdbx_description
1 polymer ?
#
loop_
_entity_poly.entity_id
_entity_poly.type
_entity_poly.pdbx_seq_one_letter_code
_entity_poly.pdbx_strand_id
1 'polypeptide(L)'
;MDKAYKYNELRQHEVSDAEITSKPMVLFLGPWSVGKSSMINYLLGLDDTSQQLYTGAEPTTSEYTVLMHGEKFRTIEGIVMAADSSRSFSPLEKFGQGFLEKLVGIEMPHKLLDCLLTCILAVLSTSASQ
;
A
#
# COMPACT_ATOMS: atom_id res chain seq x y z
N MET A 1 -5.26 -31.33 20.91
CA MET A 1 -5.07 -31.13 22.36
C MET A 1 -4.99 -29.62 22.69
N ASP A 2 -5.52 -28.76 21.82
CA ASP A 2 -5.26 -27.32 21.80
C ASP A 2 -6.39 -26.48 22.43
N LYS A 3 -7.34 -27.13 23.12
CA LYS A 3 -8.48 -26.46 23.78
C LYS A 3 -8.33 -26.27 25.30
N ALA A 4 -7.24 -26.78 25.90
CA ALA A 4 -7.09 -26.81 27.36
C ALA A 4 -6.36 -25.59 27.96
N TYR A 5 -5.61 -24.85 27.15
CA TYR A 5 -4.95 -23.63 27.55
C TYR A 5 -5.50 -22.51 26.70
N LYS A 6 -6.02 -21.46 27.32
CA LYS A 6 -6.53 -20.23 26.71
C LYS A 6 -5.42 -19.46 25.97
N TYR A 7 -4.79 -20.12 24.99
CA TYR A 7 -3.70 -19.58 24.18
C TYR A 7 -4.23 -18.53 23.20
N ASN A 8 -5.50 -18.65 22.79
CA ASN A 8 -6.16 -17.69 21.90
C ASN A 8 -6.49 -16.34 22.59
N GLU A 9 -6.55 -16.28 23.93
CA GLU A 9 -6.78 -15.02 24.66
C GLU A 9 -5.48 -14.19 24.82
N LEU A 10 -4.30 -14.78 24.56
CA LEU A 10 -2.99 -14.12 24.69
C LEU A 10 -2.39 -13.71 23.34
N ARG A 11 -2.99 -14.09 22.21
CA ARG A 11 -2.64 -13.58 20.89
C ARG A 11 -3.62 -12.49 20.50
N GLN A 12 -3.13 -11.26 20.40
CA GLN A 12 -3.90 -10.08 20.01
C GLN A 12 -4.48 -10.13 18.58
N HIS A 13 -4.12 -11.14 17.78
CA HIS A 13 -4.53 -11.26 16.39
C HIS A 13 -4.49 -12.72 15.95
N GLU A 14 -5.62 -13.27 15.49
CA GLU A 14 -5.64 -14.53 14.74
C GLU A 14 -5.15 -14.21 13.32
N VAL A 15 -3.96 -14.73 12.98
CA VAL A 15 -3.38 -14.56 11.65
C VAL A 15 -4.32 -15.24 10.64
N SER A 16 -4.95 -14.46 9.77
CA SER A 16 -5.84 -15.00 8.75
C SER A 16 -5.04 -15.71 7.66
N ASP A 17 -5.65 -16.69 6.97
CA ASP A 17 -5.00 -17.36 5.83
C ASP A 17 -4.55 -16.34 4.76
N ALA A 18 -5.28 -15.24 4.60
CA ALA A 18 -4.95 -14.13 3.70
C ALA A 18 -3.70 -13.33 4.13
N GLU A 19 -3.36 -13.31 5.42
CA GLU A 19 -2.09 -12.74 5.90
C GLU A 19 -0.92 -13.69 5.66
N ILE A 20 -1.14 -15.00 5.80
CA ILE A 20 -0.12 -16.04 5.59
C ILE A 20 0.27 -16.15 4.11
N THR A 21 -0.69 -15.99 3.20
CA THR A 21 -0.45 -16.02 1.75
C THR A 21 -0.16 -14.64 1.15
N SER A 22 -0.09 -13.60 1.98
CA SER A 22 0.11 -12.24 1.49
C SER A 22 1.50 -12.08 0.84
N LYS A 23 1.55 -11.35 -0.27
CA LYS A 23 2.82 -11.01 -0.92
C LYS A 23 3.62 -10.09 0.01
N PRO A 24 4.97 -10.22 0.05
CA PRO A 24 5.80 -9.30 0.82
C PRO A 24 5.52 -7.85 0.42
N MET A 25 5.45 -6.97 1.42
CA MET A 25 5.16 -5.55 1.24
C MET A 25 6.40 -4.71 1.52
N VAL A 26 6.62 -3.69 0.68
CA VAL A 26 7.67 -2.69 0.87
C VAL A 26 7.04 -1.32 1.08
N LEU A 27 7.38 -0.70 2.20
CA LEU A 27 6.84 0.59 2.61
C LEU A 27 7.91 1.68 2.42
N PHE A 28 7.65 2.64 1.54
CA PHE A 28 8.49 3.81 1.35
C PHE A 28 7.98 4.96 2.23
N LEU A 29 8.73 5.29 3.28
CA LEU A 29 8.48 6.41 4.18
C LEU A 29 9.54 7.48 4.05
N GLY A 30 9.12 8.74 4.10
CA GLY A 30 10.05 9.86 4.19
C GLY A 30 9.40 11.19 3.85
N PRO A 31 10.09 12.30 4.14
CA PRO A 31 9.62 13.66 3.84
C PRO A 31 9.31 13.85 2.36
N TRP A 32 8.65 14.96 2.03
CA TRP A 32 8.42 15.34 0.65
C TRP A 32 9.74 15.52 -0.14
N SER A 33 9.72 15.20 -1.43
CA SER A 33 10.83 15.37 -2.37
C SER A 33 12.14 14.60 -2.09
N VAL A 34 12.12 13.56 -1.24
CA VAL A 34 13.30 12.69 -1.01
C VAL A 34 13.48 11.56 -2.04
N GLY A 35 12.75 11.59 -3.16
CA GLY A 35 12.93 10.63 -4.26
C GLY A 35 12.20 9.29 -4.12
N LYS A 36 11.16 9.18 -3.27
CA LYS A 36 10.38 7.93 -3.10
C LYS A 36 9.73 7.45 -4.41
N SER A 37 8.99 8.33 -5.09
CA SER A 37 8.35 8.00 -6.37
C SER A 37 9.40 7.68 -7.44
N SER A 38 10.53 8.41 -7.45
CA SER A 38 11.65 8.14 -8.36
C SER A 38 12.28 6.77 -8.13
N MET A 39 12.46 6.37 -6.87
CA MET A 39 12.97 5.04 -6.52
C MET A 39 12.03 3.92 -7.01
N ILE A 40 10.71 4.12 -6.87
CA ILE A 40 9.74 3.15 -7.37
C ILE A 40 9.75 3.09 -8.90
N ASN A 41 9.77 4.24 -9.59
CA ASN A 41 9.88 4.28 -11.05
C ASN A 41 11.15 3.57 -11.52
N TYR A 42 12.28 3.80 -10.85
CA TYR A 42 13.54 3.13 -11.14
C TYR A 42 13.46 1.60 -10.92
N LEU A 43 12.91 1.16 -9.78
CA LEU A 43 12.76 -0.27 -9.47
C LEU A 43 11.83 -0.99 -10.44
N LEU A 44 10.75 -0.33 -10.86
CA LEU A 44 9.75 -0.88 -11.77
C LEU A 44 10.06 -0.59 -13.26
N GLY A 45 11.14 0.16 -13.55
CA GLY A 45 11.48 0.57 -14.92
C GLY A 45 10.37 1.38 -15.61
N LEU A 46 9.67 2.24 -14.86
CA LEU A 46 8.55 3.04 -15.36
C LEU A 46 8.96 4.41 -15.89
N ASP A 47 10.25 4.75 -15.86
CA ASP A 47 10.76 6.00 -16.41
C ASP A 47 10.38 6.14 -17.90
N ASP A 48 9.90 7.32 -18.29
CA ASP A 48 9.42 7.65 -19.64
C ASP A 48 8.22 6.82 -20.13
N THR A 49 7.51 6.13 -19.22
CA THR A 49 6.28 5.40 -19.55
C THR A 49 5.03 6.20 -19.19
N SER A 50 3.90 5.86 -19.82
CA SER A 50 2.59 6.43 -19.45
C SER A 50 2.11 6.03 -18.05
N GLN A 51 2.82 5.12 -17.39
CA GLN A 51 2.51 4.58 -16.06
C GLN A 51 3.47 5.12 -14.99
N GLN A 52 4.36 6.05 -15.37
CA GLN A 52 5.30 6.69 -14.46
C GLN A 52 4.58 7.40 -13.31
N LEU A 53 5.02 7.16 -12.08
CA LEU A 53 4.55 7.91 -10.93
C LEU A 53 5.03 9.35 -11.02
N TYR A 54 4.19 10.30 -10.63
CA TYR A 54 4.57 11.70 -10.59
C TYR A 54 5.76 11.93 -9.63
N THR A 55 6.81 12.54 -10.15
CA THR A 55 8.05 12.88 -9.44
C THR A 55 8.28 14.39 -9.34
N GLY A 56 7.28 15.22 -9.66
CA GLY A 56 7.44 16.66 -9.71
C GLY A 56 7.64 17.31 -8.33
N ALA A 57 8.25 18.49 -8.35
CA ALA A 57 8.57 19.31 -7.18
C ALA A 57 7.39 20.14 -6.67
N GLU A 58 6.16 19.81 -7.07
CA GLU A 58 4.95 20.30 -6.40
C GLU A 58 4.51 19.27 -5.36
N PRO A 59 3.94 19.70 -4.22
CA PRO A 59 3.38 18.77 -3.25
C PRO A 59 2.31 17.95 -3.95
N THR A 60 2.68 16.74 -4.35
CA THR A 60 1.73 15.70 -4.71
C THR A 60 0.86 15.53 -3.48
N THR A 61 -0.44 15.47 -3.71
CA THR A 61 -1.48 15.36 -2.69
C THR A 61 -1.06 14.40 -1.58
N SER A 62 -1.52 14.69 -0.35
CA SER A 62 -1.21 13.95 0.88
C SER A 62 -1.88 12.56 0.91
N GLU A 63 -1.66 11.81 -0.16
CA GLU A 63 -2.27 10.53 -0.48
C GLU A 63 -1.29 9.40 -0.20
N TYR A 64 -1.85 8.28 0.25
CA TYR A 64 -1.15 7.03 0.44
C TYR A 64 -1.40 6.19 -0.81
N THR A 65 -0.34 5.85 -1.55
CA THR A 65 -0.50 5.07 -2.78
C THR A 65 -0.07 3.63 -2.54
N VAL A 66 -0.92 2.68 -2.90
CA VAL A 66 -0.62 1.25 -2.86
C VAL A 66 -0.47 0.74 -4.29
N LEU A 67 0.75 0.38 -4.68
CA LEU A 67 1.05 -0.25 -5.95
C LEU A 67 1.01 -1.76 -5.81
N MET A 68 0.25 -2.40 -6.67
CA MET A 68 0.03 -3.84 -6.64
C MET A 68 -0.13 -4.39 -8.06
N HIS A 69 0.06 -5.69 -8.20
CA HIS A 69 -0.14 -6.36 -9.47
C HIS A 69 -1.62 -6.41 -9.84
N GLY A 70 -1.94 -6.14 -11.11
CA GLY A 70 -3.24 -6.41 -11.69
C GLY A 70 -3.12 -6.67 -13.19
N GLU A 71 -4.13 -7.30 -13.79
CA GLU A 71 -4.12 -7.64 -15.23
C GLU A 71 -4.13 -6.38 -16.12
N LYS A 72 -4.66 -5.26 -15.60
CA LYS A 72 -4.84 -4.01 -16.32
C LYS A 72 -4.47 -2.85 -15.43
N PHE A 73 -4.02 -1.76 -16.05
CA PHE A 73 -3.79 -0.51 -15.36
C PHE A 73 -5.12 0.07 -14.86
N ARG A 74 -5.29 0.21 -13.55
CA ARG A 74 -6.48 0.86 -12.96
C ARG A 74 -6.19 1.45 -11.58
N THR A 75 -6.97 2.47 -11.23
CA THR A 75 -6.98 3.09 -9.91
C THR A 75 -8.16 2.59 -9.11
N ILE A 76 -7.96 2.37 -7.80
CA ILE A 76 -8.94 1.81 -6.87
C ILE A 76 -8.98 2.70 -5.64
N GLU A 77 -10.17 3.07 -5.21
CA GLU A 77 -10.37 3.86 -3.99
C GLU A 77 -9.98 3.05 -2.75
N GLY A 78 -9.40 3.71 -1.75
CA GLY A 78 -8.96 3.06 -0.52
C GLY A 78 -10.08 2.37 0.24
N ILE A 79 -11.29 2.93 0.22
CA ILE A 79 -12.48 2.33 0.83
C ILE A 79 -12.82 0.99 0.15
N VAL A 80 -12.83 0.98 -1.19
CA VAL A 80 -13.09 -0.24 -1.97
C VAL A 80 -12.00 -1.27 -1.75
N MET A 81 -10.74 -0.84 -1.69
CA MET A 81 -9.59 -1.70 -1.46
C MET A 81 -9.61 -2.33 -0.06
N ALA A 82 -10.06 -1.61 0.97
CA ALA A 82 -10.16 -2.11 2.33
C ALA A 82 -11.34 -3.08 2.52
N ALA A 83 -12.46 -2.84 1.84
CA ALA A 83 -13.64 -3.71 1.88
C ALA A 83 -13.46 -5.03 1.11
N ASP A 84 -12.47 -5.12 0.20
CA ASP A 84 -12.21 -6.31 -0.60
C ASP A 84 -11.49 -7.39 0.22
N SER A 85 -12.27 -8.38 0.70
CA SER A 85 -11.76 -9.54 1.46
C SER A 85 -10.75 -10.41 0.70
N SER A 86 -10.64 -10.28 -0.63
CA SER A 86 -9.61 -10.99 -1.40
C SER A 86 -8.23 -10.33 -1.29
N ARG A 87 -8.15 -9.13 -0.70
CA ARG A 87 -6.92 -8.36 -0.50
C ARG A 87 -6.58 -8.25 0.99
N SER A 88 -5.30 -8.10 1.28
CA SER A 88 -4.79 -7.97 2.64
C SER A 88 -4.85 -6.52 3.19
N PHE A 89 -5.83 -5.71 2.76
CA PHE A 89 -5.94 -4.29 3.13
C PHE A 89 -7.06 -3.97 4.13
N SER A 90 -7.91 -4.93 4.48
CA SER A 90 -8.93 -4.74 5.53
C SER A 90 -8.37 -4.24 6.88
N PRO A 91 -7.14 -4.56 7.32
CA PRO A 91 -6.60 -3.99 8.55
C PRO A 91 -6.36 -2.47 8.49
N LEU A 92 -6.43 -1.84 7.31
CA LEU A 92 -6.30 -0.39 7.17
C LEU A 92 -7.56 0.36 7.60
N GLU A 93 -8.72 -0.30 7.71
CA GLU A 93 -9.96 0.33 8.20
C GLU A 93 -9.81 0.89 9.62
N LYS A 94 -8.89 0.33 10.43
CA LYS A 94 -8.59 0.81 11.78
C LYS A 94 -8.07 2.25 11.83
N PHE A 95 -7.54 2.77 10.72
CA PHE A 95 -7.07 4.16 10.62
C PHE A 95 -8.21 5.15 10.34
N GLY A 96 -9.43 4.65 10.11
CA GLY A 96 -10.64 5.44 9.94
C GLY A 96 -10.89 5.92 8.52
N GLN A 97 -12.10 6.43 8.30
CA GLN A 97 -12.59 6.84 6.98
C GLN A 97 -11.71 7.91 6.32
N GLY A 98 -11.27 8.92 7.06
CA GLY A 98 -10.43 9.99 6.52
C GLY A 98 -9.04 9.54 6.04
N PHE A 99 -8.55 8.39 6.52
CA PHE A 99 -7.36 7.75 5.95
C PHE A 99 -7.70 7.03 4.64
N LEU A 100 -8.79 6.27 4.60
CA LEU A 100 -9.21 5.52 3.42
C LEU A 100 -9.58 6.43 2.24
N GLU A 101 -10.10 7.63 2.51
CA GLU A 101 -10.36 8.67 1.50
C GLU A 101 -9.07 9.21 0.86
N LYS A 102 -7.95 9.14 1.57
CA LYS A 102 -6.62 9.54 1.08
C LYS A 102 -5.80 8.37 0.57
N LEU A 103 -6.31 7.15 0.69
CA LEU A 103 -5.64 5.93 0.27
C LEU A 103 -6.09 5.61 -1.16
N VAL A 104 -5.12 5.35 -2.04
CA VAL A 104 -5.35 5.06 -3.44
C VAL A 104 -4.57 3.81 -3.82
N GLY A 105 -5.26 2.81 -4.37
CA GLY A 105 -4.65 1.65 -4.98
C GLY A 105 -4.37 1.89 -6.47
N ILE A 106 -3.19 1.54 -6.95
CA ILE A 106 -2.86 1.48 -8.38
C ILE A 106 -2.49 0.03 -8.70
N GLU A 107 -3.28 -0.57 -9.61
CA GLU A 107 -3.00 -1.86 -10.19
C GLU A 107 -2.32 -1.69 -11.55
N MET A 108 -1.29 -2.50 -11.81
CA MET A 108 -0.65 -2.53 -13.12
C MET A 108 -0.02 -3.90 -13.42
N PRO A 109 0.02 -4.31 -14.70
CA PRO A 109 0.65 -5.55 -15.09
C PRO A 109 2.17 -5.40 -15.04
N HIS A 110 2.78 -5.85 -13.94
CA HIS A 110 4.24 -5.82 -13.77
C HIS A 110 4.76 -7.06 -13.06
N LYS A 111 5.87 -7.62 -13.57
CA LYS A 111 6.46 -8.88 -13.05
C LYS A 111 6.99 -8.74 -11.63
N LEU A 112 7.57 -7.59 -11.27
CA LEU A 112 8.05 -7.36 -9.90
C LEU A 112 6.91 -7.21 -8.89
N LEU A 113 5.80 -6.60 -9.30
CA LEU A 113 4.61 -6.50 -8.45
C LEU A 113 3.93 -7.86 -8.29
N ASP A 114 4.06 -8.74 -9.29
CA ASP A 114 3.53 -10.09 -9.21
C ASP A 114 4.35 -10.97 -8.26
N CYS A 115 5.68 -10.89 -8.36
CA CYS A 115 6.58 -11.79 -7.64
C CYS A 115 6.84 -11.35 -6.19
N LEU A 116 6.98 -10.06 -5.93
CA LEU A 116 7.77 -9.61 -4.77
C LEU A 116 7.28 -8.35 -4.05
N LEU A 117 6.34 -7.58 -4.61
CA LEU A 117 6.19 -6.19 -4.18
C LEU A 117 4.74 -5.71 -4.23
N THR A 118 4.07 -5.69 -3.09
CA THR A 118 3.05 -4.67 -2.86
C THR A 118 3.75 -3.46 -2.26
N CYS A 119 3.76 -2.35 -2.98
CA CYS A 119 4.43 -1.13 -2.54
C CYS A 119 3.43 -0.18 -1.90
N ILE A 120 3.68 0.23 -0.66
CA ILE A 120 2.96 1.35 -0.07
C ILE A 120 3.88 2.57 -0.13
N LEU A 121 3.50 3.56 -0.92
CA LEU A 121 4.05 4.90 -0.87
C LEU A 121 3.31 5.65 0.23
N ALA A 122 4.03 6.00 1.30
CA ALA A 122 3.53 6.90 2.32
C ALA A 122 4.34 8.19 2.25
N VAL A 123 3.74 9.23 1.67
CA VAL A 123 4.26 10.58 1.79
C VAL A 123 3.80 11.11 3.14
N LEU A 124 4.72 11.10 4.12
CA LEU A 124 4.52 11.88 5.33
C LEU A 124 4.67 13.34 4.92
N SER A 125 3.54 13.97 4.60
CA SER A 125 3.41 15.42 4.66
C SER A 125 3.77 15.81 6.08
N THR A 126 4.99 16.26 6.30
CA THR A 126 5.27 17.09 7.47
C THR A 126 4.42 18.34 7.24
N SER A 127 3.26 18.41 7.89
CA SER A 127 2.65 19.68 8.19
C SER A 127 3.72 20.47 8.93
N ALA A 128 4.43 21.33 8.22
CA ALA A 128 5.12 22.43 8.86
C ALA A 128 4.01 23.21 9.55
N SER A 129 3.88 23.01 10.84
CA SER A 129 3.09 23.84 11.72
C SER A 129 3.47 25.29 11.43
N GLN A 130 2.54 26.04 10.84
CA GLN A 130 2.45 27.48 11.07
C GLN A 130 1.52 27.69 12.26
#